data_AF-A0A437QII8-F1
#
_entry.id   AF-A0A437QII8-F1
#
_cell.length_a   1.000
_cell.length_b   1.000
_cell.length_c   1.000
_cell.angle_alpha   90.00
_cell.angle_beta   90.00
_cell.angle_gamma   90.00
#
_symmetry.space_group_name_H-M   'P 1'
#
loop_
_entity.id
_entity.type
_entity.pdbx_description
1 polymer ?
#
loop_
_entity_poly.entity_id
_entity_poly.type
_entity_poly.pdbx_seq_one_letter_code
_entity_poly.pdbx_strand_id
1 'polypeptide(L)'
;MNINDILQQFADTAEQSFFPEAAIQEAKAQWPQFWPAIDALMDQFIAGNGLREAQSQQLFFGLMLMADLPFYPAADKFFQLCDVDDDDDSDLDLLLGDALTEYLPTFFYVMAKGASQPLIQLLHSDKAGLYVKTGAMQALFAQLGMLQSTADAETAQPLQAIIADAIPLMIQQMEKQKQYFALGRLAYFCIAFGLDQFKTQFQQLLMQNKLDLFGSTSREVSRWELSTIRKPLASEQVTTSFDLMVLKKWAGFQTPEELEQRRLRLREATAAMFPPAKLVTKALVGRNDPCPCGSGKKYKKCCLQ
;
A
#
# COMPACT_ATOMS: atom_id res chain seq x y z
N MET A 1 33.70 -3.18 5.98
CA MET A 1 33.09 -2.93 7.31
C MET A 1 32.73 -4.29 7.90
N ASN A 2 32.94 -4.56 9.20
CA ASN A 2 32.60 -5.87 9.76
C ASN A 2 31.08 -5.94 10.06
N ILE A 3 30.54 -7.15 10.29
CA ILE A 3 29.09 -7.33 10.53
C ILE A 3 28.56 -6.54 11.73
N ASN A 4 29.34 -6.44 12.81
CA ASN A 4 28.94 -5.68 14.00
C ASN A 4 28.91 -4.17 13.70
N ASP A 5 29.86 -3.67 12.91
CA ASP A 5 29.87 -2.26 12.50
C ASP A 5 28.63 -1.93 11.63
N ILE A 6 28.23 -2.84 10.73
CA ILE A 6 27.00 -2.69 9.91
C ILE A 6 25.77 -2.64 10.80
N LEU A 7 25.63 -3.62 11.70
CA LEU A 7 24.50 -3.71 12.64
C LEU A 7 24.43 -2.49 13.57
N GLN A 8 25.58 -1.95 13.98
CA GLN A 8 25.63 -0.74 14.78
C GLN A 8 25.15 0.48 13.98
N GLN A 9 25.60 0.64 12.73
CA GLN A 9 25.10 1.74 11.89
C GLN A 9 23.60 1.66 11.64
N PHE A 10 23.03 0.46 11.47
CA PHE A 10 21.58 0.32 11.39
C PHE A 10 20.89 0.64 12.70
N ALA A 11 21.45 0.26 13.85
CA ALA A 11 20.89 0.62 15.15
C ALA A 11 20.88 2.14 15.37
N ASP A 12 21.95 2.83 14.98
CA ASP A 12 22.14 4.26 15.22
C ASP A 12 21.14 5.15 14.44
N THR A 13 20.47 4.63 13.40
CA THR A 13 19.46 5.40 12.64
C THR A 13 18.21 5.72 13.44
N ALA A 14 17.94 5.01 14.54
CA ALA A 14 16.84 5.35 15.44
C ALA A 14 17.04 6.72 16.08
N GLU A 15 18.29 7.05 16.44
CA GLU A 15 18.62 8.25 17.20
C GLU A 15 19.13 9.40 16.32
N GLN A 16 19.60 9.08 15.11
CA GLN A 16 20.30 10.01 14.23
C GLN A 16 19.63 10.09 12.86
N SER A 17 19.37 11.31 12.39
CA SER A 17 18.87 11.57 11.03
C SER A 17 19.98 11.40 9.98
N PHE A 18 20.46 10.17 9.80
CA PHE A 18 21.41 9.81 8.74
C PHE A 18 20.95 8.56 8.01
N PHE A 19 21.22 8.51 6.70
CA PHE A 19 20.98 7.34 5.88
C PHE A 19 22.24 6.45 5.82
N PRO A 20 22.19 5.18 6.23
CA PRO A 20 23.37 4.32 6.38
C PRO A 20 23.83 3.69 5.06
N GLU A 21 24.07 4.52 4.03
CA GLU A 21 24.35 4.08 2.66
C GLU A 21 25.57 3.13 2.58
N ALA A 22 26.65 3.44 3.29
CA ALA A 22 27.85 2.61 3.31
C ALA A 22 27.59 1.23 3.96
N ALA A 23 26.83 1.19 5.06
CA ALA A 23 26.46 -0.07 5.71
C ALA A 23 25.50 -0.90 4.85
N ILE A 24 24.55 -0.27 4.15
CA ILE A 24 23.68 -0.95 3.19
C ILE A 24 24.51 -1.62 2.09
N GLN A 25 25.45 -0.89 1.48
CA GLN A 25 26.29 -1.45 0.41
C GLN A 25 27.17 -2.60 0.91
N GLU A 26 27.75 -2.48 2.10
CA GLU A 26 28.55 -3.57 2.67
C GLU A 26 27.69 -4.79 3.03
N ALA A 27 26.49 -4.58 3.58
CA ALA A 27 25.55 -5.64 3.89
C ALA A 27 25.16 -6.42 2.63
N LYS A 28 24.93 -5.71 1.51
CA LYS A 28 24.70 -6.34 0.20
C LYS A 28 25.91 -7.16 -0.26
N ALA A 29 27.12 -6.61 -0.14
CA ALA A 29 28.34 -7.28 -0.57
C ALA A 29 28.67 -8.55 0.25
N GLN A 30 28.25 -8.59 1.52
CA GLN A 30 28.53 -9.69 2.45
C GLN A 30 27.24 -10.35 2.98
N TRP A 31 26.19 -10.40 2.15
CA TRP A 31 24.88 -10.87 2.57
C TRP A 31 24.87 -12.26 3.23
N PRO A 32 25.60 -13.28 2.73
CA PRO A 32 25.64 -14.60 3.37
C PRO A 32 26.18 -14.57 4.82
N GLN A 33 27.10 -13.65 5.12
CA GLN A 33 27.66 -13.47 6.46
C GLN A 33 26.78 -12.59 7.35
N PHE A 34 26.04 -11.65 6.75
CA PHE A 34 25.13 -10.73 7.45
C PHE A 34 23.80 -11.40 7.81
N TRP A 35 23.26 -12.23 6.90
CA TRP A 35 21.95 -12.87 7.02
C TRP A 35 21.66 -13.56 8.36
N PRO A 36 22.58 -14.36 8.95
CA PRO A 36 22.30 -15.03 10.23
C PRO A 36 21.91 -14.08 11.37
N ALA A 37 22.38 -12.83 11.36
CA ALA A 37 21.97 -11.84 12.35
C ALA A 37 20.50 -11.40 12.15
N ILE A 38 20.08 -11.20 10.89
CA ILE A 38 18.70 -10.85 10.56
C ILE A 38 17.76 -12.03 10.82
N ASP A 39 18.19 -13.24 10.47
CA ASP A 39 17.43 -14.47 10.69
C ASP A 39 17.08 -14.67 12.18
N ALA A 40 18.04 -14.41 13.07
CA ALA A 40 17.83 -14.47 14.52
C ALA A 40 16.86 -13.40 15.03
N LEU A 41 16.86 -12.19 14.43
CA LEU A 41 15.92 -11.14 14.77
C LEU A 41 14.50 -11.45 14.28
N MET A 42 14.37 -12.05 13.10
CA MET A 42 13.08 -12.57 12.61
C MET A 42 12.53 -13.65 13.56
N ASP A 43 13.37 -14.58 14.03
CA ASP A 43 12.95 -15.60 14.99
C ASP A 43 12.50 -14.98 16.32
N GLN A 44 13.22 -13.95 16.81
CA GLN A 44 12.83 -13.23 18.02
C GLN A 44 11.48 -12.53 17.87
N PHE A 45 11.25 -11.87 16.73
CA PHE A 45 9.98 -11.22 16.40
C PHE A 45 8.82 -12.23 16.32
N ILE A 46 8.99 -13.30 15.54
CA ILE A 46 7.98 -14.35 15.34
C ILE A 46 7.63 -15.04 16.66
N ALA A 47 8.60 -15.20 17.57
CA ALA A 47 8.37 -15.78 18.89
C ALA A 47 7.62 -14.83 19.85
N GLY A 48 7.38 -13.57 19.49
CA GLY A 48 6.72 -12.58 20.33
C GLY A 48 7.59 -12.11 21.51
N ASN A 49 8.92 -12.23 21.39
CA ASN A 49 9.85 -11.87 22.48
C ASN A 49 10.15 -10.37 22.57
N GLY A 50 9.47 -9.55 21.74
CA GLY A 50 9.72 -8.12 21.58
C GLY A 50 11.10 -7.82 21.00
N LEU A 51 11.25 -6.67 20.35
CA LEU A 51 12.54 -6.16 19.89
C LEU A 51 12.87 -4.85 20.60
N ARG A 52 14.14 -4.68 20.98
CA ARG A 52 14.64 -3.35 21.38
C ARG A 52 14.67 -2.45 20.15
N GLU A 53 14.62 -1.15 20.33
CA GLU A 53 14.65 -0.16 19.24
C GLU A 53 15.81 -0.39 18.25
N ALA A 54 17.03 -0.57 18.76
CA ALA A 54 18.20 -0.93 17.96
C ALA A 54 18.01 -2.22 17.12
N GLN A 55 17.37 -3.24 17.70
CA GLN A 55 17.08 -4.50 17.01
C GLN A 55 15.97 -4.34 15.98
N SER A 56 14.98 -3.50 16.26
CA SER A 56 13.91 -3.15 15.33
C SER A 56 14.50 -2.49 14.08
N GLN A 57 15.40 -1.51 14.24
CA GLN A 57 16.07 -0.87 13.10
C GLN A 57 16.95 -1.86 12.30
N GLN A 58 17.69 -2.73 12.97
CA GLN A 58 18.48 -3.78 12.32
C GLN A 58 17.58 -4.72 11.49
N LEU A 59 16.46 -5.16 12.07
CA LEU A 59 15.50 -6.01 11.37
C LEU A 59 14.83 -5.27 10.21
N PHE A 60 14.42 -4.01 10.41
CA PHE A 60 13.85 -3.16 9.36
C PHE A 60 14.75 -3.14 8.12
N PHE A 61 16.02 -2.76 8.25
CA PHE A 61 16.97 -2.77 7.12
C PHE A 61 17.21 -4.18 6.57
N GLY A 62 17.24 -5.20 7.43
CA GLY A 62 17.33 -6.60 7.01
C GLY A 62 16.18 -7.01 6.08
N LEU A 63 14.94 -6.67 6.41
CA LEU A 63 13.76 -6.95 5.60
C LEU A 63 13.79 -6.17 4.28
N MET A 64 14.19 -4.90 4.30
CA MET A 64 14.37 -4.10 3.08
C MET A 64 15.43 -4.72 2.15
N LEU A 65 16.55 -5.18 2.70
CA LEU A 65 17.63 -5.82 1.95
C LEU A 65 17.21 -7.16 1.34
N MET A 66 16.37 -7.93 2.02
CA MET A 66 15.83 -9.19 1.47
C MET A 66 15.06 -8.96 0.17
N ALA A 67 14.23 -7.92 0.11
CA ALA A 67 13.48 -7.55 -1.09
C ALA A 67 14.36 -6.93 -2.18
N ASP A 68 15.41 -6.19 -1.79
CA ASP A 68 16.40 -5.58 -2.70
C ASP A 68 17.31 -6.63 -3.37
N LEU A 69 17.69 -7.68 -2.63
CA LEU A 69 18.54 -8.80 -3.08
C LEU A 69 17.76 -10.05 -3.57
N PRO A 70 16.46 -9.92 -3.84
CA PRO A 70 15.46 -11.00 -3.82
C PRO A 70 15.89 -12.31 -3.13
N PHE A 71 16.10 -12.28 -1.81
CA PHE A 71 16.63 -13.41 -1.03
C PHE A 71 15.56 -14.46 -0.70
N TYR A 72 15.18 -15.27 -1.70
CA TYR A 72 14.11 -16.27 -1.61
C TYR A 72 14.23 -17.35 -0.51
N PRO A 73 15.42 -17.77 -0.02
CA PRO A 73 15.49 -18.74 1.08
C PRO A 73 14.77 -18.29 2.36
N ALA A 74 14.55 -16.99 2.52
CA ALA A 74 13.84 -16.41 3.66
C ALA A 74 12.35 -16.14 3.41
N ALA A 75 11.80 -16.52 2.23
CA ALA A 75 10.43 -16.19 1.84
C ALA A 75 9.39 -16.73 2.84
N ASP A 76 9.44 -18.01 3.19
CA ASP A 76 8.49 -18.61 4.13
C ASP A 76 8.50 -17.92 5.50
N LYS A 77 9.70 -17.62 6.00
CA LYS A 77 9.88 -16.90 7.28
C LYS A 77 9.38 -15.46 7.19
N PHE A 78 9.56 -14.79 6.05
CA PHE A 78 9.02 -13.45 5.80
C PHE A 78 7.50 -13.44 5.82
N PHE A 79 6.84 -14.37 5.12
CA PHE A 79 5.38 -14.50 5.16
C PHE A 79 4.87 -14.83 6.56
N GLN A 80 5.58 -15.68 7.32
CA GLN A 80 5.25 -15.96 8.71
C GLN A 80 5.38 -14.71 9.62
N LEU A 81 6.43 -13.91 9.43
CA LEU A 81 6.65 -12.66 10.17
C LEU A 81 5.51 -11.67 9.93
N CYS A 82 5.01 -11.58 8.70
CA CYS A 82 3.90 -10.70 8.35
C CYS A 82 2.53 -11.27 8.71
N ASP A 83 2.40 -12.53 9.11
CA ASP A 83 1.13 -13.15 9.49
C ASP A 83 0.72 -12.82 10.94
N VAL A 84 0.65 -11.53 11.22
CA VAL A 84 0.32 -10.94 12.51
C VAL A 84 -0.62 -9.75 12.31
N ASP A 85 -1.19 -9.26 13.40
CA ASP A 85 -1.97 -8.03 13.37
C ASP A 85 -1.09 -6.81 13.03
N ASP A 86 -1.70 -5.79 12.45
CA ASP A 86 -1.04 -4.57 12.01
C ASP A 86 -1.81 -3.29 12.39
N ASP A 87 -2.58 -3.36 13.47
CA ASP A 87 -3.19 -2.18 14.07
C ASP A 87 -2.12 -1.17 14.53
N ASP A 88 -2.55 0.07 14.75
CA ASP A 88 -1.69 1.16 15.24
C ASP A 88 -0.93 0.72 16.51
N ASP A 89 0.38 0.99 16.55
CA ASP A 89 1.31 0.63 17.64
C ASP A 89 1.53 -0.90 17.84
N SER A 90 1.04 -1.75 16.93
CA SER A 90 1.39 -3.18 16.91
C SER A 90 2.89 -3.39 16.67
N ASP A 91 3.42 -4.56 17.03
CA ASP A 91 4.84 -4.87 16.80
C ASP A 91 5.24 -4.76 15.31
N LEU A 92 4.33 -5.12 14.39
CA LEU A 92 4.57 -5.03 12.95
C LEU A 92 4.52 -3.57 12.46
N ASP A 93 3.57 -2.78 12.95
CA ASP A 93 3.48 -1.34 12.68
C ASP A 93 4.74 -0.61 13.18
N LEU A 94 5.18 -0.88 14.42
CA LEU A 94 6.40 -0.32 14.98
C LEU A 94 7.67 -0.76 14.23
N LEU A 95 7.68 -1.96 13.64
CA LEU A 95 8.81 -2.47 12.88
C LEU A 95 8.90 -1.83 11.49
N LEU A 96 7.79 -1.73 10.76
CA LEU A 96 7.78 -1.32 9.35
C LEU A 96 7.41 0.15 9.15
N GLY A 97 6.62 0.73 10.05
CA GLY A 97 6.06 2.08 9.92
C GLY A 97 5.45 2.31 8.54
N ASP A 98 5.82 3.43 7.91
CA ASP A 98 5.35 3.77 6.56
C ASP A 98 5.63 2.68 5.51
N ALA A 99 6.69 1.86 5.68
CA ALA A 99 6.99 0.78 4.73
C ALA A 99 5.90 -0.29 4.68
N LEU A 100 5.11 -0.45 5.76
CA LEU A 100 3.98 -1.37 5.84
C LEU A 100 2.97 -1.10 4.71
N THR A 101 2.74 0.17 4.39
CA THR A 101 1.77 0.57 3.35
C THR A 101 2.44 0.97 2.04
N GLU A 102 3.67 1.49 2.08
CA GLU A 102 4.40 1.93 0.88
C GLU A 102 5.05 0.76 0.11
N TYR A 103 5.67 -0.19 0.80
CA TYR A 103 6.57 -1.17 0.14
C TYR A 103 6.18 -2.62 0.35
N LEU A 104 5.42 -2.95 1.39
CA LEU A 104 4.98 -4.31 1.64
C LEU A 104 4.30 -5.00 0.43
N PRO A 105 3.44 -4.33 -0.37
CA PRO A 105 2.89 -4.93 -1.59
C PRO A 105 3.96 -5.39 -2.59
N THR A 106 4.99 -4.56 -2.80
CA THR A 106 6.15 -4.90 -3.64
C THR A 106 6.97 -6.02 -3.00
N PHE A 107 7.14 -6.04 -1.69
CA PHE A 107 7.92 -7.06 -0.99
C PHE A 107 7.26 -8.42 -1.14
N PHE A 108 5.95 -8.48 -0.90
CA PHE A 108 5.15 -9.68 -1.16
C PHE A 108 5.25 -10.12 -2.61
N TYR A 109 5.17 -9.21 -3.57
CA TYR A 109 5.31 -9.56 -4.98
C TYR A 109 6.67 -10.18 -5.32
N VAL A 110 7.76 -9.53 -4.86
CA VAL A 110 9.14 -10.00 -5.08
C VAL A 110 9.38 -11.33 -4.38
N MET A 111 9.08 -11.42 -3.08
CA MET A 111 9.36 -12.60 -2.26
C MET A 111 8.50 -13.80 -2.61
N ALA A 112 7.27 -13.59 -3.09
CA ALA A 112 6.41 -14.65 -3.60
C ALA A 112 6.97 -15.28 -4.88
N LYS A 113 7.72 -14.53 -5.70
CA LYS A 113 8.30 -15.02 -6.96
C LYS A 113 7.30 -15.78 -7.85
N GLY A 114 6.09 -15.25 -7.96
CA GLY A 114 5.00 -15.87 -8.73
C GLY A 114 4.24 -17.01 -8.02
N ALA A 115 4.64 -17.41 -6.80
CA ALA A 115 3.87 -18.33 -5.97
C ALA A 115 2.70 -17.58 -5.31
N SER A 116 1.48 -17.91 -5.69
CA SER A 116 0.27 -17.27 -5.15
C SER A 116 -0.14 -17.80 -3.78
N GLN A 117 0.28 -19.01 -3.41
CA GLN A 117 -0.19 -19.67 -2.19
C GLN A 117 0.15 -18.92 -0.89
N PRO A 118 1.36 -18.38 -0.67
CA PRO A 118 1.65 -17.61 0.54
C PRO A 118 0.80 -16.34 0.66
N LEU A 119 0.51 -15.69 -0.47
CA LEU A 119 -0.36 -14.50 -0.51
C LEU A 119 -1.80 -14.86 -0.15
N ILE A 120 -2.31 -15.98 -0.68
CA ILE A 120 -3.66 -16.47 -0.37
C ILE A 120 -3.75 -16.86 1.11
N GLN A 121 -2.71 -17.48 1.68
CA GLN A 121 -2.65 -17.81 3.10
C GLN A 121 -2.79 -16.56 3.99
N LEU A 122 -2.06 -15.47 3.68
CA LEU A 122 -2.23 -14.20 4.40
C LEU A 122 -3.67 -13.65 4.27
N LEU A 123 -4.28 -13.75 3.08
CA LEU A 123 -5.65 -13.29 2.86
C LEU A 123 -6.71 -14.10 3.61
N HIS A 124 -6.43 -15.38 3.89
CA HIS A 124 -7.27 -16.28 4.67
C HIS A 124 -6.97 -16.25 6.18
N SER A 125 -5.85 -15.67 6.58
CA SER A 125 -5.41 -15.66 7.96
C SER A 125 -6.38 -14.93 8.90
N ASP A 126 -6.50 -15.46 10.11
CA ASP A 126 -7.20 -14.83 11.23
C ASP A 126 -6.32 -13.96 12.11
N LYS A 127 -5.02 -13.88 11.79
CA LYS A 127 -4.04 -13.02 12.44
C LYS A 127 -3.72 -11.80 11.58
N ALA A 128 -3.52 -12.01 10.29
CA ALA A 128 -3.07 -10.96 9.37
C ALA A 128 -3.98 -9.72 9.44
N GLY A 129 -3.34 -8.59 9.72
CA GLY A 129 -3.99 -7.31 9.81
C GLY A 129 -4.47 -6.75 8.46
N LEU A 130 -5.02 -5.54 8.52
CA LEU A 130 -5.64 -4.87 7.38
C LEU A 130 -4.63 -4.59 6.27
N TYR A 131 -3.49 -3.99 6.60
CA TYR A 131 -2.49 -3.54 5.65
C TYR A 131 -1.75 -4.71 5.01
N VAL A 132 -1.38 -5.73 5.79
CA VAL A 132 -0.84 -7.01 5.33
C VAL A 132 -1.75 -7.63 4.27
N LYS A 133 -3.06 -7.72 4.55
CA LYS A 133 -4.01 -8.28 3.58
C LYS A 133 -4.14 -7.43 2.33
N THR A 134 -4.19 -6.10 2.47
CA THR A 134 -4.27 -5.23 1.29
C THR A 134 -3.02 -5.33 0.41
N GLY A 135 -1.83 -5.43 1.01
CA GLY A 135 -0.57 -5.63 0.30
C GLY A 135 -0.49 -7.01 -0.37
N ALA A 136 -0.87 -8.08 0.33
CA ALA A 136 -0.91 -9.43 -0.22
C ALA A 136 -1.88 -9.50 -1.41
N MET A 137 -3.03 -8.82 -1.32
CA MET A 137 -4.01 -8.69 -2.38
C MET A 137 -3.46 -7.94 -3.60
N GLN A 138 -2.80 -6.80 -3.37
CA GLN A 138 -2.14 -6.04 -4.44
C GLN A 138 -1.08 -6.89 -5.16
N ALA A 139 -0.25 -7.63 -4.42
CA ALA A 139 0.75 -8.54 -4.98
C ALA A 139 0.10 -9.69 -5.78
N LEU A 140 -0.97 -10.29 -5.27
CA LEU A 140 -1.67 -11.40 -5.92
C LEU A 140 -2.32 -10.97 -7.24
N PHE A 141 -2.99 -9.82 -7.24
CA PHE A 141 -3.57 -9.26 -8.46
C PHE A 141 -2.51 -8.65 -9.39
N ALA A 142 -1.34 -8.25 -8.89
CA ALA A 142 -0.19 -7.91 -9.72
C ALA A 142 0.30 -9.14 -10.51
N GLN A 143 0.41 -10.31 -9.88
CA GLN A 143 0.78 -11.57 -10.54
C GLN A 143 -0.22 -11.91 -11.66
N LEU A 144 -1.52 -11.87 -11.36
CA LEU A 144 -2.56 -12.10 -12.38
C LEU A 144 -2.48 -11.06 -13.52
N GLY A 145 -2.28 -9.79 -13.18
CA GLY A 145 -2.16 -8.71 -14.17
C GLY A 145 -0.97 -8.89 -15.09
N MET A 146 0.16 -9.37 -14.56
CA MET A 146 1.34 -9.70 -15.35
C MET A 146 1.03 -10.79 -16.38
N LEU A 147 0.46 -11.93 -15.94
CA LEU A 147 0.12 -13.05 -16.83
C LEU A 147 -0.89 -12.66 -17.91
N GLN A 148 -1.90 -11.86 -17.56
CA GLN A 148 -2.86 -11.32 -18.53
C GLN A 148 -2.21 -10.39 -19.57
N SER A 149 -1.15 -9.66 -19.18
CA SER A 149 -0.46 -8.72 -20.07
C SER A 149 0.54 -9.38 -21.03
N THR A 150 1.11 -10.53 -20.66
CA THR A 150 2.13 -11.23 -21.46
C THR A 150 1.54 -12.11 -22.57
N ALA A 151 0.25 -11.98 -22.88
CA ALA A 151 -0.51 -12.85 -23.80
C ALA A 151 -0.44 -14.36 -23.44
N ASP A 152 -0.01 -14.68 -22.22
CA ASP A 152 0.04 -16.04 -21.70
C ASP A 152 -1.32 -16.39 -21.07
N ALA A 153 -2.33 -16.46 -21.94
CA ALA A 153 -3.70 -16.77 -21.54
C ALA A 153 -3.82 -18.16 -20.89
N GLU A 154 -2.93 -19.10 -21.27
CA GLU A 154 -2.91 -20.46 -20.74
C GLU A 154 -2.47 -20.50 -19.27
N THR A 155 -1.55 -19.64 -18.83
CA THR A 155 -1.17 -19.56 -17.40
C THR A 155 -2.01 -18.57 -16.58
N ALA A 156 -2.59 -17.55 -17.22
CA ALA A 156 -3.45 -16.57 -16.55
C ALA A 156 -4.79 -17.18 -16.07
N GLN A 157 -5.40 -18.06 -16.87
CA GLN A 157 -6.69 -18.69 -16.55
C GLN A 157 -6.64 -19.54 -15.26
N PRO A 158 -5.65 -20.44 -15.08
CA PRO A 158 -5.49 -21.19 -13.83
C PRO A 158 -5.38 -20.30 -12.60
N LEU A 159 -4.56 -19.24 -12.64
CA LEU A 159 -4.41 -18.34 -11.49
C LEU A 159 -5.70 -17.58 -11.21
N GLN A 160 -6.41 -17.11 -12.24
CA GLN A 160 -7.70 -16.45 -12.05
C GLN A 160 -8.74 -17.38 -11.40
N ALA A 161 -8.76 -18.67 -11.78
CA ALA A 161 -9.62 -19.67 -11.15
C ALA A 161 -9.24 -19.92 -9.68
N ILE A 162 -7.95 -20.07 -9.38
CA ILE A 162 -7.45 -20.22 -7.99
C ILE A 162 -7.86 -19.02 -7.13
N ILE A 163 -7.70 -17.80 -7.65
CA ILE A 163 -8.11 -16.58 -6.95
C ILE A 163 -9.63 -16.57 -6.74
N ALA A 164 -10.41 -16.92 -7.76
CA ALA A 164 -11.86 -17.00 -7.66
C ALA A 164 -12.30 -18.01 -6.57
N ASP A 165 -11.69 -19.19 -6.52
CA ASP A 165 -12.01 -20.21 -5.51
C ASP A 165 -11.66 -19.75 -4.09
N ALA A 166 -10.64 -18.91 -3.95
CA ALA A 166 -10.19 -18.40 -2.66
C ALA A 166 -11.01 -17.20 -2.14
N ILE A 167 -11.64 -16.41 -3.02
CA ILE A 167 -12.37 -15.17 -2.66
C ILE A 167 -13.48 -15.36 -1.63
N PRO A 168 -14.35 -16.40 -1.67
CA PRO A 168 -15.40 -16.57 -0.69
C PRO A 168 -14.88 -16.60 0.76
N LEU A 169 -13.77 -17.29 1.00
CA LEU A 169 -13.14 -17.35 2.31
C LEU A 169 -12.44 -16.02 2.67
N MET A 170 -11.83 -15.32 1.70
CA MET A 170 -11.29 -13.98 1.93
C MET A 170 -12.37 -13.02 2.42
N ILE A 171 -13.54 -13.03 1.75
CA ILE A 171 -14.69 -12.19 2.13
C ILE A 171 -15.15 -12.53 3.54
N GLN A 172 -15.38 -13.81 3.82
CA GLN A 172 -15.80 -14.27 5.14
C GLN A 172 -14.83 -13.82 6.24
N GLN A 173 -13.53 -13.95 5.99
CA GLN A 173 -12.50 -13.65 6.97
C GLN A 173 -12.38 -12.14 7.23
N MET A 174 -12.30 -11.32 6.18
CA MET A 174 -12.22 -9.86 6.30
C MET A 174 -13.50 -9.27 6.91
N GLU A 175 -14.67 -9.84 6.60
CA GLU A 175 -15.93 -9.44 7.23
C GLU A 175 -15.96 -9.76 8.73
N LYS A 176 -15.52 -10.96 9.11
CA LYS A 176 -15.40 -11.38 10.52
C LYS A 176 -14.50 -10.43 11.32
N GLN A 177 -13.39 -9.99 10.74
CA GLN A 177 -12.43 -9.07 11.35
C GLN A 177 -12.80 -7.59 11.16
N LYS A 178 -13.93 -7.28 10.50
CA LYS A 178 -14.37 -5.91 10.19
C LYS A 178 -13.35 -5.09 9.37
N GLN A 179 -12.53 -5.75 8.56
CA GLN A 179 -11.55 -5.13 7.66
C GLN A 179 -12.24 -4.59 6.40
N TYR A 180 -13.15 -3.63 6.55
CA TYR A 180 -14.00 -3.13 5.46
C TYR A 180 -13.21 -2.42 4.35
N PHE A 181 -12.05 -1.86 4.67
CA PHE A 181 -11.11 -1.32 3.68
C PHE A 181 -10.52 -2.40 2.78
N ALA A 182 -10.09 -3.54 3.35
CA ALA A 182 -9.64 -4.69 2.55
C ALA A 182 -10.78 -5.24 1.68
N LEU A 183 -12.01 -5.33 2.20
CA LEU A 183 -13.16 -5.76 1.41
C LEU A 183 -13.47 -4.81 0.24
N GLY A 184 -13.40 -3.50 0.44
CA GLY A 184 -13.56 -2.53 -0.64
C GLY A 184 -12.45 -2.64 -1.68
N ARG A 185 -11.22 -2.89 -1.25
CA ARG A 185 -10.09 -3.17 -2.16
C ARG A 185 -10.32 -4.47 -2.95
N LEU A 186 -10.84 -5.51 -2.32
CA LEU A 186 -11.18 -6.77 -3.00
C LEU A 186 -12.28 -6.58 -4.03
N ALA A 187 -13.32 -5.79 -3.70
CA ALA A 187 -14.38 -5.41 -4.64
C ALA A 187 -13.79 -4.69 -5.87
N TYR A 188 -12.90 -3.72 -5.64
CA TYR A 188 -12.20 -3.01 -6.71
C TYR A 188 -11.46 -3.97 -7.66
N PHE A 189 -10.68 -4.90 -7.11
CA PHE A 189 -9.94 -5.85 -7.94
C PHE A 189 -10.84 -6.88 -8.63
N CYS A 190 -11.92 -7.33 -7.99
CA CYS A 190 -12.89 -8.19 -8.66
C CYS A 190 -13.46 -7.52 -9.92
N ILE A 191 -13.81 -6.23 -9.84
CA ILE A 191 -14.29 -5.47 -11.02
C ILE A 191 -13.15 -5.27 -12.02
N ALA A 192 -11.97 -4.83 -11.58
CA ALA A 192 -10.83 -4.53 -12.45
C ALA A 192 -10.29 -5.74 -13.23
N PHE A 193 -10.52 -6.96 -12.73
CA PHE A 193 -10.06 -8.22 -13.32
C PHE A 193 -11.20 -9.09 -13.89
N GLY A 194 -12.43 -8.57 -13.95
CA GLY A 194 -13.56 -9.27 -14.57
C GLY A 194 -14.04 -10.51 -13.82
N LEU A 195 -13.97 -10.50 -12.49
CA LEU A 195 -14.48 -11.57 -11.62
C LEU A 195 -15.97 -11.33 -11.32
N ASP A 196 -16.78 -11.33 -12.39
CA ASP A 196 -18.20 -10.92 -12.37
C ASP A 196 -19.10 -11.82 -11.51
N GLN A 197 -18.67 -13.05 -11.23
CA GLN A 197 -19.38 -13.98 -10.37
C GLN A 197 -19.57 -13.46 -8.93
N PHE A 198 -18.76 -12.50 -8.48
CA PHE A 198 -18.86 -11.91 -7.13
C PHE A 198 -19.71 -10.63 -7.07
N LYS A 199 -20.26 -10.17 -8.21
CA LYS A 199 -21.02 -8.92 -8.30
C LYS A 199 -22.12 -8.81 -7.24
N THR A 200 -22.98 -9.82 -7.15
CA THR A 200 -24.12 -9.80 -6.23
C THR A 200 -23.67 -9.78 -4.77
N GLN A 201 -22.61 -10.51 -4.43
CA GLN A 201 -22.09 -10.57 -3.06
C GLN A 201 -21.55 -9.21 -2.61
N PHE A 202 -20.75 -8.53 -3.45
CA PHE A 202 -20.24 -7.20 -3.11
C PHE A 202 -21.32 -6.11 -3.13
N GLN A 203 -22.32 -6.21 -4.01
CA GLN A 203 -23.49 -5.33 -3.96
C GLN A 203 -24.27 -5.47 -2.63
N GLN A 204 -24.36 -6.69 -2.08
CA GLN A 204 -24.97 -6.91 -0.77
C GLN A 204 -24.13 -6.32 0.36
N LEU A 205 -22.80 -6.53 0.36
CA LEU A 205 -21.90 -5.92 1.33
C LEU A 205 -21.97 -4.38 1.29
N LEU A 206 -22.10 -3.80 0.09
CA LEU A 206 -22.31 -2.37 -0.10
C LEU A 206 -23.61 -1.90 0.57
N MET A 207 -24.74 -2.60 0.34
CA MET A 207 -26.03 -2.27 0.95
C MET A 207 -26.01 -2.38 2.48
N GLN A 208 -25.16 -3.26 3.02
CA GLN A 208 -24.94 -3.44 4.45
C GLN A 208 -23.94 -2.45 5.07
N ASN A 209 -23.38 -1.53 4.26
CA ASN A 209 -22.34 -0.59 4.67
C ASN A 209 -21.07 -1.27 5.24
N LYS A 210 -20.69 -2.41 4.64
CA LYS A 210 -19.52 -3.22 5.03
C LYS A 210 -18.33 -3.07 4.07
N LEU A 211 -18.29 -1.98 3.30
CA LEU A 211 -17.20 -1.66 2.38
C LEU A 211 -16.72 -0.24 2.65
N ASP A 212 -15.41 -0.07 2.81
CA ASP A 212 -14.76 1.22 2.67
C ASP A 212 -14.18 1.32 1.24
N LEU A 213 -14.67 2.29 0.48
CA LEU A 213 -14.51 2.35 -0.97
C LEU A 213 -13.36 3.25 -1.42
N PHE A 214 -12.30 3.40 -0.62
CA PHE A 214 -11.13 4.17 -1.03
C PHE A 214 -10.62 3.74 -2.43
N GLY A 215 -10.51 4.70 -3.35
CA GLY A 215 -10.13 4.45 -4.75
C GLY A 215 -11.26 3.98 -5.68
N SER A 216 -12.51 3.95 -5.20
CA SER A 216 -13.73 3.71 -5.99
C SER A 216 -14.93 4.47 -5.41
N THR A 217 -16.13 4.21 -5.94
CA THR A 217 -17.36 4.81 -5.44
C THR A 217 -18.46 3.77 -5.28
N SER A 218 -19.45 4.06 -4.42
CA SER A 218 -20.63 3.20 -4.27
C SER A 218 -21.35 2.99 -5.61
N ARG A 219 -21.31 3.99 -6.51
CA ARG A 219 -21.88 3.89 -7.86
C ARG A 219 -21.13 2.88 -8.71
N GLU A 220 -19.80 2.90 -8.69
CA GLU A 220 -18.98 1.97 -9.47
C GLU A 220 -19.17 0.53 -9.00
N VAL A 221 -19.17 0.29 -7.68
CA VAL A 221 -19.45 -1.06 -7.13
C VAL A 221 -20.89 -1.48 -7.39
N SER A 222 -21.87 -0.58 -7.23
CA SER A 222 -23.28 -0.87 -7.52
C SER A 222 -23.52 -1.22 -8.99
N ARG A 223 -22.85 -0.54 -9.93
CA ARG A 223 -22.96 -0.82 -11.36
C ARG A 223 -22.07 -1.99 -11.80
N TRP A 224 -21.06 -2.31 -11.00
CA TRP A 224 -19.99 -3.25 -11.33
C TRP A 224 -19.17 -2.78 -12.52
N GLU A 225 -18.79 -1.50 -12.48
CA GLU A 225 -18.13 -0.82 -13.59
C GLU A 225 -17.26 0.30 -13.02
N LEU A 226 -15.94 0.20 -13.21
CA LEU A 226 -14.98 1.24 -12.80
C LEU A 226 -14.83 2.30 -13.89
N SER A 227 -14.84 3.57 -13.50
CA SER A 227 -14.58 4.68 -14.42
C SER A 227 -13.11 4.73 -14.87
N THR A 228 -12.20 4.22 -14.05
CA THR A 228 -10.77 4.11 -14.37
C THR A 228 -10.21 2.84 -13.74
N ILE A 229 -9.65 1.97 -14.57
CA ILE A 229 -9.00 0.75 -14.12
C ILE A 229 -7.52 1.04 -13.85
N ARG A 230 -7.08 0.78 -12.62
CA ARG A 230 -5.68 0.91 -12.17
C ARG A 230 -5.20 -0.43 -11.67
N LYS A 231 -4.69 -1.27 -12.59
CA LYS A 231 -4.07 -2.55 -12.22
C LYS A 231 -2.76 -2.28 -11.44
N PRO A 232 -2.39 -3.12 -10.46
CA PRO A 232 -1.29 -2.81 -9.53
C PRO A 232 0.02 -2.42 -10.21
N LEU A 233 0.55 -3.27 -11.11
CA LEU A 233 1.80 -3.00 -11.84
C LEU A 233 1.70 -1.77 -12.75
N ALA A 234 0.60 -1.64 -13.51
CA ALA A 234 0.39 -0.55 -14.45
C ALA A 234 0.22 0.84 -13.79
N SER A 235 -0.04 0.85 -12.48
CA SER A 235 -0.21 2.07 -11.68
C SER A 235 0.87 2.26 -10.64
N GLU A 236 1.95 1.47 -10.71
CA GLU A 236 3.11 1.53 -9.81
C GLU A 236 2.75 1.34 -8.32
N GLN A 237 1.58 0.76 -8.02
CA GLN A 237 1.23 0.34 -6.66
C GLN A 237 2.04 -0.88 -6.21
N VAL A 238 2.56 -1.64 -7.18
CA VAL A 238 3.46 -2.76 -6.99
C VAL A 238 4.52 -2.64 -8.08
N THR A 239 5.79 -2.85 -7.72
CA THR A 239 6.90 -2.92 -8.68
C THR A 239 7.46 -4.34 -8.73
N THR A 240 8.16 -4.68 -9.81
CA THR A 240 8.74 -6.02 -10.00
C THR A 240 10.10 -6.20 -9.30
N SER A 241 10.65 -5.10 -8.79
CA SER A 241 11.88 -5.05 -7.99
C SER A 241 11.75 -3.94 -6.96
N PHE A 242 12.58 -4.01 -5.92
CA PHE A 242 12.71 -2.98 -4.90
C PHE A 242 14.16 -2.50 -4.84
N ASP A 243 14.37 -1.20 -4.66
CA ASP A 243 15.67 -0.59 -4.40
C ASP A 243 15.59 0.15 -3.07
N LEU A 244 16.29 -0.38 -2.06
CA LEU A 244 16.32 0.19 -0.70
C LEU A 244 16.83 1.64 -0.71
N MET A 245 17.61 2.05 -1.71
CA MET A 245 18.07 3.45 -1.82
C MET A 245 16.93 4.46 -2.00
N VAL A 246 15.71 4.02 -2.31
CA VAL A 246 14.52 4.87 -2.30
C VAL A 246 14.30 5.51 -0.92
N LEU A 247 14.65 4.79 0.15
CA LEU A 247 14.50 5.24 1.53
C LEU A 247 15.33 6.50 1.81
N LYS A 248 16.42 6.76 1.09
CA LYS A 248 17.24 7.97 1.26
C LYS A 248 16.43 9.27 1.19
N LYS A 249 15.29 9.25 0.49
CA LYS A 249 14.38 10.40 0.31
C LYS A 249 13.34 10.56 1.44
N TRP A 250 13.25 9.60 2.35
CA TRP A 250 12.32 9.62 3.47
C TRP A 250 12.64 10.75 4.43
N ALA A 251 11.60 11.31 5.06
CA ALA A 251 11.76 12.48 5.91
C ALA A 251 12.72 12.24 7.09
N GLY A 252 12.73 11.02 7.65
CA GLY A 252 13.65 10.64 8.74
C GLY A 252 15.13 10.65 8.34
N PHE A 253 15.44 10.58 7.05
CA PHE A 253 16.80 10.57 6.50
C PHE A 253 17.18 11.88 5.80
N GLN A 254 16.38 12.92 5.98
CA GLN A 254 16.59 14.23 5.37
C GLN A 254 16.89 15.27 6.46
N THR A 255 17.82 16.17 6.19
CA THR A 255 18.09 17.30 7.07
C THR A 255 16.91 18.28 7.09
N PRO A 256 16.75 19.09 8.16
CA PRO A 256 15.71 20.13 8.19
C PRO A 256 15.76 21.10 7.01
N GLU A 257 16.96 21.41 6.52
CA GLU A 257 17.16 22.28 5.36
C GLU A 257 16.65 21.62 4.06
N GLU A 258 16.99 20.35 3.82
CA GLU A 258 16.50 19.60 2.66
C GLU A 258 14.98 19.46 2.67
N LEU A 259 14.38 19.24 3.84
CA LEU A 259 12.93 19.18 4.01
C LEU A 259 12.26 20.51 3.68
N GLU A 260 12.83 21.64 4.13
CA GLU A 260 12.27 22.96 3.81
C GLU A 260 12.39 23.29 2.33
N GLN A 261 13.52 22.97 1.70
CA GLN A 261 13.68 23.09 0.24
C GLN A 261 12.68 22.22 -0.52
N ARG A 262 12.42 20.99 -0.06
CA ARG A 262 11.39 20.12 -0.64
C ARG A 262 9.99 20.72 -0.49
N ARG A 263 9.65 21.27 0.69
CA ARG A 263 8.36 21.95 0.94
C ARG A 263 8.18 23.15 0.02
N LEU A 264 9.22 23.97 -0.15
CA LEU A 264 9.16 25.12 -1.04
C LEU A 264 8.90 24.70 -2.49
N ARG A 265 9.66 23.72 -3.01
CA ARG A 265 9.45 23.15 -4.35
C ARG A 265 8.02 22.61 -4.54
N LEU A 266 7.48 21.89 -3.55
CA LEU A 266 6.11 21.37 -3.61
C LEU A 266 5.07 22.48 -3.59
N ARG A 267 5.27 23.54 -2.79
CA ARG A 267 4.41 24.73 -2.79
C ARG A 267 4.41 25.42 -4.15
N GLU A 268 5.58 25.62 -4.75
CA GLU A 268 5.71 26.20 -6.08
C GLU A 268 5.03 25.35 -7.16
N ALA A 269 5.26 24.03 -7.14
CA ALA A 269 4.62 23.09 -8.06
C ALA A 269 3.09 23.07 -7.91
N THR A 270 2.60 23.07 -6.66
CA THR A 270 1.16 23.12 -6.38
C THR A 270 0.55 24.45 -6.82
N ALA A 271 1.23 25.58 -6.58
CA ALA A 271 0.80 26.89 -7.04
C ALA A 271 0.78 26.99 -8.57
N ALA A 272 1.69 26.32 -9.28
CA ALA A 272 1.69 26.25 -10.73
C ALA A 272 0.56 25.38 -11.30
N MET A 273 0.27 24.24 -10.65
CA MET A 273 -0.76 23.29 -11.08
C MET A 273 -2.18 23.76 -10.71
N PHE A 274 -2.31 24.43 -9.57
CA PHE A 274 -3.54 25.05 -9.09
C PHE A 274 -3.29 26.54 -8.88
N PRO A 275 -3.18 27.33 -9.97
CA PRO A 275 -3.06 28.77 -9.83
C PRO A 275 -4.25 29.26 -9.01
N PRO A 276 -4.04 30.17 -8.04
CA PRO A 276 -5.12 30.69 -7.23
C PRO A 276 -6.20 31.19 -8.18
N ALA A 277 -7.40 30.59 -8.09
CA ALA A 277 -8.51 31.00 -8.92
C ALA A 277 -8.64 32.51 -8.76
N LYS A 278 -8.64 33.26 -9.87
CA LYS A 278 -9.10 34.66 -9.81
C LYS A 278 -10.44 34.59 -9.10
N LEU A 279 -10.54 35.22 -7.93
CA LEU A 279 -11.81 35.44 -7.26
C LEU A 279 -12.65 36.19 -8.29
N VAL A 280 -13.44 35.45 -9.06
CA VAL A 280 -14.54 36.02 -9.80
C VAL A 280 -15.49 36.38 -8.69
N THR A 281 -15.37 37.62 -8.21
CA THR A 281 -16.49 38.28 -7.56
C THR A 281 -17.59 38.23 -8.60
N LYS A 282 -18.43 37.18 -8.58
CA LYS A 282 -19.75 37.28 -9.17
C LYS A 282 -20.29 38.56 -8.57
N ALA A 283 -20.46 39.59 -9.39
CA ALA A 283 -21.09 40.81 -8.94
C ALA A 283 -22.35 40.36 -8.22
N LEU A 284 -22.40 40.56 -6.91
CA LEU A 284 -23.53 40.17 -6.10
C LEU A 284 -24.70 40.98 -6.65
N VAL A 285 -25.56 40.33 -7.44
CA VAL A 285 -26.73 40.99 -7.99
C VAL A 285 -27.51 41.55 -6.81
N GLY A 286 -27.65 42.87 -6.78
CA GLY A 286 -28.33 43.56 -5.70
C GLY A 286 -29.74 43.01 -5.58
N ARG A 287 -30.23 42.84 -4.35
CA ARG A 287 -31.57 42.29 -4.07
C ARG A 287 -32.69 43.02 -4.86
N ASN A 288 -32.47 44.30 -5.22
CA ASN A 288 -33.40 45.12 -6.00
C ASN A 288 -33.07 45.25 -7.51
N ASP A 289 -31.95 44.71 -7.98
CA ASP A 289 -31.51 44.80 -9.37
C ASP A 289 -32.34 43.88 -10.28
N PRO A 290 -32.37 44.13 -11.61
CA PRO A 290 -32.98 43.22 -12.57
C PRO A 290 -32.41 41.80 -12.44
N CYS A 291 -33.29 40.81 -12.41
CA CYS A 291 -32.90 39.42 -12.24
C CYS A 291 -32.11 38.92 -13.47
N PRO A 292 -30.92 38.31 -13.28
CA PRO A 292 -30.08 37.85 -14.39
C PRO A 292 -30.67 36.67 -15.17
N CYS A 293 -31.78 36.08 -14.73
CA CYS A 293 -32.50 35.03 -15.46
C CYS A 293 -33.35 35.56 -16.64
N GLY A 294 -33.34 36.88 -16.90
CA GLY A 294 -34.06 37.49 -18.02
C GLY A 294 -35.56 37.69 -17.80
N SER A 295 -36.07 37.52 -16.58
CA SER A 295 -37.51 37.60 -16.29
C SER A 295 -38.08 39.03 -16.27
N GLY A 296 -37.23 40.05 -16.32
CA GLY A 296 -37.60 41.47 -16.17
C GLY A 296 -38.01 41.87 -14.74
N LYS A 297 -38.00 40.95 -13.76
CA LYS A 297 -38.35 41.21 -12.36
C LYS A 297 -37.11 41.55 -11.52
N LYS A 298 -37.29 42.21 -10.37
CA LYS A 298 -36.21 42.39 -9.37
C LYS A 298 -35.76 41.03 -8.81
N TYR A 299 -34.46 40.86 -8.56
CA TYR A 299 -33.86 39.59 -8.13
C TYR A 299 -34.58 38.96 -6.92
N LYS A 300 -34.92 39.77 -5.90
CA LYS A 300 -35.68 39.33 -4.72
C LYS A 300 -37.07 38.77 -4.96
N LYS A 301 -37.68 39.08 -6.11
CA LYS A 301 -39.03 38.63 -6.46
C LYS A 301 -39.01 37.49 -7.49
N CYS A 302 -37.84 36.97 -7.81
CA CYS A 302 -37.66 35.97 -8.87
C CYS A 302 -36.90 34.73 -8.38
N CYS A 303 -35.59 34.86 -8.16
CA CYS A 303 -34.70 33.72 -7.93
C CYS A 303 -34.18 33.61 -6.48
N LEU A 304 -34.57 34.53 -5.61
CA LEU A 304 -34.12 34.61 -4.21
C LEU A 304 -35.28 34.34 -3.23
N GLN A 305 -36.14 33.35 -3.54
CA GLN A 305 -37.32 33.03 -2.71
C GLN A 305 -36.93 32.78 -1.24
#